data_AF-A0A7W0QLA9-F1
#
_entry.id   AF-A0A7W0QLA9-F1
#
_cell.length_a   1.000
_cell.length_b   1.000
_cell.length_c   1.000
_cell.angle_alpha   90.00
_cell.angle_beta   90.00
_cell.angle_gamma   90.00
#
_symmetry.space_group_name_H-M   'P 1'
#
loop_
_entity.id
_entity.type
_entity.pdbx_description
1 polymer ?
#
loop_
_entity_poly.entity_id
_entity_poly.type
_entity_poly.pdbx_seq_one_letter_code
_entity_poly.pdbx_strand_id
1 'polypeptide(L)'
;MQAADQWKQIERDLGAGWVEAHFLFSVEDAGSIGDAAAVLAPLGPGRAGSELRFQVLREGGGPDKVRNLVGRLDRKRIWGTLSLVESQAEPRIAPLPLERDDEVSILESWDAALADLPPGWRDLLCELELDSTDYLPRAALLGAPLNPTRNPDEIALRFRVSSGVGYGTSPGMARRCLERIEGDGITGRASVLNVLSDTGNEATLGPVWRIAGRSV
;
A
#
# COMPACT_ATOMS: atom_id res chain seq x y z
N MET A 1 6.99 33.59 5.56
CA MET A 1 7.20 33.11 4.17
C MET A 1 5.82 32.98 3.54
N GLN A 2 5.63 33.35 2.26
CA GLN A 2 4.30 33.24 1.64
C GLN A 2 3.90 31.77 1.45
N ALA A 3 2.61 31.46 1.60
CA ALA A 3 2.10 30.09 1.49
C ALA A 3 2.32 29.54 0.07
N ALA A 4 2.26 30.39 -0.95
CA ALA A 4 2.57 30.03 -2.33
C ALA A 4 4.04 29.60 -2.53
N ASP A 5 4.99 30.18 -1.80
CA ASP A 5 6.40 29.81 -1.91
C ASP A 5 6.70 28.52 -1.15
N GLN A 6 6.05 28.30 -0.01
CA GLN A 6 6.06 27.01 0.68
C GLN A 6 5.50 25.90 -0.21
N TRP A 7 4.38 26.15 -0.90
CA TRP A 7 3.82 25.21 -1.88
C TRP A 7 4.80 24.88 -3.00
N LYS A 8 5.45 25.88 -3.62
CA LYS A 8 6.44 25.64 -4.68
C LYS A 8 7.63 24.81 -4.22
N GLN A 9 8.01 24.91 -2.95
CA GLN A 9 9.09 24.11 -2.38
C GLN A 9 8.61 22.67 -2.17
N ILE A 10 7.46 22.49 -1.50
CA ILE A 10 6.87 21.17 -1.25
C ILE A 10 6.54 20.44 -2.55
N GLU A 11 6.04 21.14 -3.57
CA GLU A 11 5.74 20.57 -4.89
C GLU A 11 7.00 20.07 -5.60
N ARG A 12 8.14 20.77 -5.43
CA ARG A 12 9.44 20.31 -5.95
C ARG A 12 9.93 19.06 -5.20
N ASP A 13 9.77 19.05 -3.87
CA ASP A 13 10.23 17.95 -3.02
C ASP A 13 9.37 16.68 -3.18
N LEU A 14 8.06 16.84 -3.43
CA LEU A 14 7.13 15.74 -3.74
C LEU A 14 7.43 15.04 -5.08
N GLY A 15 8.07 15.73 -6.03
CA GLY A 15 8.39 15.19 -7.34
C GLY A 15 7.17 14.92 -8.23
N ALA A 16 7.39 14.19 -9.33
CA ALA A 16 6.36 13.95 -10.35
C ALA A 16 5.47 12.71 -10.08
N GLY A 17 5.86 11.84 -9.16
CA GLY A 17 5.27 10.50 -9.00
C GLY A 17 4.41 10.31 -7.75
N TRP A 18 3.84 11.38 -7.18
CA TRP A 18 2.91 11.24 -6.04
C TRP A 18 1.46 11.17 -6.50
N VAL A 19 0.65 10.36 -5.83
CA VAL A 19 -0.78 10.17 -6.15
C VAL A 19 -1.64 10.92 -5.13
N GLU A 20 -1.27 10.85 -3.86
CA GLU A 20 -1.98 11.50 -2.77
C GLU A 20 -0.99 12.20 -1.83
N ALA A 21 -1.38 13.38 -1.32
CA ALA A 21 -0.60 14.09 -0.32
C ALA A 21 -1.51 14.72 0.74
N HIS A 22 -1.11 14.56 2.00
CA HIS A 22 -1.77 15.11 3.18
C HIS A 22 -1.01 16.33 3.66
N PHE A 23 -1.72 17.43 3.82
CA PHE A 23 -1.16 18.72 4.21
C PHE A 23 -1.74 19.20 5.53
N LEU A 24 -0.90 19.93 6.25
CA LEU A 24 -1.24 20.67 7.44
C LEU A 24 -0.97 22.15 7.18
N PHE A 25 -1.97 23.00 7.39
CA PHE A 25 -1.82 24.44 7.39
C PHE A 25 -2.06 24.97 8.81
N SER A 26 -1.00 25.50 9.43
CA SER A 26 -1.05 26.11 10.76
C SER A 26 -1.11 27.62 10.60
N VAL A 27 -2.19 28.23 11.07
CA VAL A 27 -2.36 29.69 10.97
C VAL A 27 -1.55 30.38 12.08
N GLU A 28 -0.81 31.44 11.75
CA GLU A 28 -0.03 32.20 12.74
C GLU A 28 -0.93 32.98 13.71
N ASP A 29 -2.00 33.56 13.17
CA ASP A 29 -3.05 34.23 13.96
C ASP A 29 -4.27 33.33 14.11
N ALA A 30 -4.56 32.91 15.34
CA ALA A 30 -5.71 32.07 15.65
C ALA A 30 -7.05 32.75 15.30
N GLY A 31 -7.12 34.08 15.23
CA GLY A 31 -8.32 34.80 14.79
C GLY A 31 -8.64 34.59 13.31
N SER A 32 -7.62 34.30 12.49
CA SER A 32 -7.72 34.17 11.03
C SER A 32 -8.09 32.77 10.55
N ILE A 33 -8.30 31.81 11.46
CA ILE A 33 -8.58 30.42 11.10
C ILE A 33 -9.93 30.21 10.41
N GLY A 34 -10.95 31.00 10.77
CA GLY A 34 -12.25 30.93 10.12
C GLY A 34 -12.13 31.31 8.64
N ASP A 35 -11.39 32.37 8.36
CA ASP A 35 -11.13 32.83 7.00
C ASP A 35 -10.22 31.86 6.23
N ALA A 36 -9.22 31.28 6.89
CA ALA A 36 -8.37 30.25 6.31
C ALA A 36 -9.19 29.00 5.92
N ALA A 37 -10.07 28.53 6.81
CA ALA A 37 -10.95 27.40 6.56
C ALA A 37 -11.94 27.69 5.42
N ALA A 38 -12.46 28.92 5.33
CA ALA A 38 -13.35 29.33 4.25
C ALA A 38 -12.63 29.35 2.89
N VAL A 39 -11.37 29.77 2.85
CA VAL A 39 -10.55 29.71 1.61
C VAL A 39 -10.26 28.27 1.23
N LEU A 40 -9.88 27.43 2.19
CA LEU A 40 -9.51 26.03 1.95
C LEU A 40 -10.71 25.08 1.82
N ALA A 41 -11.94 25.55 2.05
CA ALA A 41 -13.17 24.75 2.01
C ALA A 41 -13.30 23.81 0.81
N PRO A 42 -12.89 24.17 -0.44
CA PRO A 42 -12.95 23.25 -1.58
C PRO A 42 -12.08 21.98 -1.44
N LEU A 43 -11.11 21.97 -0.52
CA LEU A 43 -10.28 20.80 -0.21
C LEU A 43 -10.82 19.99 0.98
N GLY A 44 -11.98 20.38 1.54
CA GLY A 44 -12.61 19.70 2.68
C GLY A 44 -11.73 19.62 3.94
N PRO A 45 -11.09 20.71 4.41
CA PRO A 45 -10.15 20.63 5.52
C PRO A 45 -10.83 20.25 6.84
N GLY A 46 -10.26 19.28 7.54
CA GLY A 46 -10.53 19.03 8.95
C GLY A 46 -9.84 20.08 9.82
N ARG A 47 -10.54 20.58 10.85
CA ARG A 47 -10.01 21.60 11.76
C ARG A 47 -9.68 21.00 13.13
N ALA A 48 -8.49 21.29 13.65
CA ALA A 48 -8.08 20.94 15.01
C ALA A 48 -7.35 22.14 15.64
N GLY A 49 -7.99 22.86 16.56
CA GLY A 49 -7.38 24.07 17.16
C GLY A 49 -7.10 25.15 16.11
N SER A 50 -5.83 25.53 15.96
CA SER A 50 -5.30 26.49 14.96
C SER A 50 -4.81 25.84 13.66
N GLU A 51 -5.06 24.54 13.49
CA GLU A 51 -4.58 23.73 12.38
C GLU A 51 -5.70 23.31 11.43
N LEU A 52 -5.39 23.29 10.13
CA LEU A 52 -6.25 22.80 9.07
C LEU A 52 -5.56 21.65 8.33
N ARG A 53 -6.15 20.46 8.36
CA ARG A 53 -5.65 19.26 7.68
C ARG A 53 -6.48 18.97 6.44
N PHE A 54 -5.85 18.77 5.30
CA PHE A 54 -6.55 18.43 4.06
C PHE A 54 -5.75 17.47 3.20
N GLN A 55 -6.44 16.72 2.36
CA GLN A 55 -5.85 15.77 1.42
C GLN A 55 -6.01 16.27 -0.01
N VAL A 56 -5.05 15.94 -0.86
CA VAL A 56 -5.05 16.32 -2.27
C VAL A 56 -4.60 15.12 -3.07
N LEU A 57 -5.41 14.76 -4.06
CA LEU A 57 -5.03 13.81 -5.11
C LEU A 57 -4.35 14.57 -6.24
N ARG A 58 -3.28 14.02 -6.82
CA ARG A 58 -2.60 14.64 -7.96
C ARG A 58 -3.53 14.69 -9.19
N GLU A 59 -4.29 13.62 -9.39
CA GLU A 59 -5.30 13.53 -10.44
C GLU A 59 -6.42 14.56 -10.29
N GLY A 60 -7.09 14.90 -11.39
CA GLY A 60 -8.19 15.86 -11.36
C GLY A 60 -7.76 17.31 -11.00
N GLY A 61 -6.49 17.65 -11.26
CA GLY A 61 -5.94 19.00 -11.13
C GLY A 61 -5.69 19.45 -9.68
N GLY A 62 -5.44 18.52 -8.76
CA GLY A 62 -5.14 18.84 -7.36
C GLY A 62 -4.00 19.84 -7.14
N PRO A 63 -2.83 19.70 -7.80
CA PRO A 63 -1.71 20.63 -7.61
C PRO A 63 -2.08 22.08 -7.96
N ASP A 64 -2.81 22.27 -9.06
CA ASP A 64 -3.28 23.59 -9.48
C ASP A 64 -4.36 24.14 -8.54
N LYS A 65 -5.24 23.28 -8.01
CA LYS A 65 -6.23 23.68 -6.99
C LYS A 65 -5.52 24.18 -5.73
N VAL A 66 -4.52 23.47 -5.22
CA VAL A 66 -3.76 23.91 -4.04
C VAL A 66 -3.05 25.23 -4.32
N ARG A 67 -2.31 25.33 -5.43
CA ARG A 67 -1.62 26.56 -5.88
C ARG A 67 -2.56 27.76 -5.89
N ASN A 68 -3.76 27.59 -6.43
CA ASN A 68 -4.77 28.64 -6.51
C ASN A 68 -5.30 29.05 -5.13
N LEU A 69 -5.50 28.09 -4.22
CA LEU A 69 -6.04 28.36 -2.88
C LEU A 69 -5.00 28.97 -1.94
N VAL A 70 -3.75 28.50 -1.96
CA VAL A 70 -2.67 29.15 -1.19
C VAL A 70 -2.38 30.57 -1.69
N GLY A 71 -2.46 30.80 -3.01
CA GLY A 71 -2.40 32.15 -3.57
C GLY A 71 -3.61 33.05 -3.21
N ARG A 72 -4.75 32.47 -2.79
CA ARG A 72 -5.87 33.23 -2.19
C ARG A 72 -5.62 33.55 -0.73
N LEU A 73 -4.98 32.65 0.03
CA LEU A 73 -4.55 32.91 1.42
C LEU A 73 -3.59 34.10 1.46
N ASP A 74 -2.56 34.09 0.59
CA ASP A 74 -1.58 35.18 0.51
C ASP A 74 -2.23 36.53 0.12
N ARG A 75 -3.15 36.53 -0.86
CA ARG A 75 -3.89 37.75 -1.24
C ARG A 75 -4.78 38.29 -0.13
N LYS A 76 -5.35 37.41 0.69
CA LYS A 76 -6.12 37.77 1.89
C LYS A 76 -5.24 38.09 3.10
N ARG A 77 -3.90 38.02 2.97
CA ARG A 77 -2.92 38.23 4.04
C ARG A 77 -3.12 37.27 5.22
N ILE A 78 -3.56 36.05 4.94
CA ILE A 78 -3.71 34.99 5.94
C ILE A 78 -2.37 34.26 6.00
N TRP A 79 -1.60 34.52 7.07
CA TRP A 79 -0.27 33.96 7.25
C TRP A 79 -0.30 32.64 8.01
N GLY A 80 0.57 31.73 7.60
CA GLY A 80 0.64 30.40 8.18
C GLY A 80 1.79 29.57 7.63
N THR A 81 1.94 28.40 8.20
CA THR A 81 2.91 27.39 7.78
C THR A 81 2.18 26.22 7.14
N LEU A 82 2.46 25.99 5.86
CA LEU A 82 2.08 24.80 5.13
C LEU A 82 3.15 23.72 5.31
N SER A 83 2.74 22.55 5.74
CA SER A 83 3.61 21.39 5.94
C SER A 83 3.01 20.17 5.26
N LEU A 84 3.87 19.40 4.61
CA LEU A 84 3.53 18.05 4.17
C LEU A 84 3.60 17.13 5.38
N VAL A 85 2.49 16.43 5.66
CA VAL A 85 2.44 15.44 6.75
C VAL A 85 2.82 14.07 6.22
N GLU A 86 2.24 13.71 5.08
CA GLU A 86 2.40 12.41 4.45
C GLU A 86 2.19 12.56 2.94
N SER A 87 2.92 11.79 2.15
CA SER A 87 2.69 11.68 0.71
C SER A 87 2.75 10.23 0.29
N GLN A 88 1.74 9.78 -0.44
CA GLN A 88 1.76 8.51 -1.13
C GLN A 88 2.28 8.74 -2.54
N ALA A 89 3.43 8.11 -2.81
CA ALA A 89 3.90 7.94 -4.18
C ALA A 89 2.94 6.99 -4.90
N GLU A 90 2.76 7.17 -6.21
CA GLU A 90 2.39 6.04 -7.06
C GLU A 90 3.38 4.93 -6.69
N PRO A 91 2.92 3.72 -6.36
CA PRO A 91 3.84 2.62 -6.18
C PRO A 91 4.65 2.58 -7.47
N ARG A 92 5.91 3.01 -7.38
CA ARG A 92 6.87 2.74 -8.44
C ARG A 92 6.98 1.24 -8.37
N ILE A 93 6.16 0.58 -9.18
CA ILE A 93 6.46 -0.73 -9.71
C ILE A 93 7.84 -0.51 -10.31
N ALA A 94 8.88 -0.82 -9.53
CA ALA A 94 10.16 -1.11 -10.13
C ALA A 94 9.79 -2.11 -11.22
N PRO A 95 10.10 -1.84 -12.50
CA PRO A 95 9.85 -2.84 -13.51
C PRO A 95 10.57 -4.09 -13.01
N LEU A 96 9.79 -5.05 -12.51
CA LEU A 96 10.23 -6.42 -12.46
C LEU A 96 10.70 -6.70 -13.88
N PRO A 97 11.85 -7.37 -14.07
CA PRO A 97 12.35 -7.68 -15.39
C PRO A 97 11.17 -8.12 -16.26
N LEU A 98 10.92 -7.41 -17.36
CA LEU A 98 9.93 -7.78 -18.36
C LEU A 98 10.47 -9.03 -19.07
N GLU A 99 10.38 -10.14 -18.38
CA GLU A 99 10.22 -11.47 -18.93
C GLU A 99 8.96 -11.97 -18.23
N ARG A 100 7.79 -11.63 -18.81
CA ARG A 100 6.66 -12.52 -18.63
C ARG A 100 7.07 -13.81 -19.33
N ASP A 101 7.73 -14.70 -18.59
CA ASP A 101 7.67 -16.10 -18.93
C ASP A 101 6.20 -16.47 -18.82
N ASP A 102 5.49 -16.35 -19.93
CA ASP A 102 4.13 -16.86 -20.15
C ASP A 102 4.10 -18.41 -20.01
N GLU A 103 5.19 -19.05 -19.57
CA GLU A 103 5.35 -20.49 -19.45
C GLU A 103 5.36 -21.06 -18.02
N VAL A 104 5.68 -20.28 -16.98
CA VAL A 104 5.85 -20.88 -15.64
C VAL A 104 4.52 -20.96 -14.89
N SER A 105 4.06 -22.18 -14.62
CA SER A 105 2.77 -22.43 -13.95
C SER A 105 2.73 -22.00 -12.48
N ILE A 106 1.55 -22.00 -11.85
CA ILE A 106 1.40 -21.68 -10.42
C ILE A 106 2.22 -22.66 -9.57
N LEU A 107 2.20 -23.95 -9.91
CA LEU A 107 2.96 -24.99 -9.22
C LEU A 107 4.47 -24.87 -9.45
N GLU A 108 4.90 -24.61 -10.68
CA GLU A 108 6.31 -24.46 -10.99
C GLU A 108 6.91 -23.25 -10.29
N SER A 109 6.20 -22.11 -10.31
CA SER A 109 6.62 -20.90 -9.60
C SER A 109 6.64 -21.09 -8.08
N TRP A 110 5.69 -21.84 -7.52
CA TRP A 110 5.69 -22.20 -6.10
C TRP A 110 6.88 -23.08 -5.71
N ASP A 111 7.12 -24.16 -6.46
CA ASP A 111 8.21 -25.10 -6.18
C ASP A 111 9.58 -24.40 -6.33
N ALA A 112 9.73 -23.51 -7.32
CA ALA A 112 10.91 -22.67 -7.50
C ALA A 112 11.10 -21.69 -6.34
N ALA A 113 10.05 -20.98 -5.93
CA ALA A 113 10.12 -20.02 -4.83
C ALA A 113 10.47 -20.69 -3.49
N LEU A 114 10.00 -21.91 -3.23
CA LEU A 114 10.40 -22.68 -2.04
C LEU A 114 11.86 -23.14 -2.10
N ALA A 115 12.37 -23.49 -3.29
CA ALA A 115 13.74 -23.96 -3.46
C ALA A 115 14.79 -22.87 -3.20
N ASP A 116 14.44 -21.60 -3.42
CA ASP A 116 15.32 -20.44 -3.23
C ASP A 116 15.34 -19.91 -1.78
N LEU A 117 14.56 -20.50 -0.87
CA LEU A 117 14.48 -20.02 0.50
C LEU A 117 15.76 -20.27 1.31
N PRO A 118 16.14 -19.31 2.19
CA PRO A 118 17.30 -19.50 3.06
C PRO A 118 17.07 -20.68 4.02
N PRO A 119 18.12 -21.46 4.35
CA PRO A 119 18.01 -22.51 5.36
C PRO A 119 17.46 -21.97 6.69
N GLY A 120 16.46 -22.65 7.28
CA GLY A 120 15.92 -22.29 8.59
C GLY A 120 14.78 -21.26 8.59
N TRP A 121 14.24 -20.88 7.42
CA TRP A 121 13.04 -20.05 7.32
C TRP A 121 11.87 -20.62 8.14
N ARG A 122 11.02 -19.73 8.69
CA ARG A 122 9.93 -20.11 9.62
C ARG A 122 8.55 -19.69 9.16
N ASP A 123 8.43 -18.50 8.61
CA ASP A 123 7.17 -17.93 8.17
C ASP A 123 7.36 -17.22 6.84
N LEU A 124 6.40 -17.39 5.94
CA LEU A 124 6.38 -16.79 4.62
C LEU A 124 5.07 -16.02 4.48
N LEU A 125 5.18 -14.80 3.95
CA LEU A 125 4.06 -14.13 3.33
C LEU A 125 4.14 -14.40 1.83
N CYS A 126 3.10 -15.03 1.30
CA CYS A 126 3.02 -15.43 -0.09
C CYS A 126 1.90 -14.67 -0.80
N GLU A 127 2.04 -14.56 -2.11
CA GLU A 127 1.02 -14.00 -2.99
C GLU A 127 0.78 -14.94 -4.17
N LEU A 128 -0.50 -15.12 -4.50
CA LEU A 128 -0.96 -15.77 -5.70
C LEU A 128 -1.55 -14.68 -6.60
N GLU A 129 -0.78 -14.29 -7.61
CA GLU A 129 -1.23 -13.42 -8.70
C GLU A 129 -2.03 -14.27 -9.69
N LEU A 130 -3.13 -13.72 -10.22
CA LEU A 130 -4.03 -14.41 -11.15
C LEU A 130 -4.13 -13.61 -12.45
N ASP A 131 -4.20 -14.30 -13.57
CA ASP A 131 -4.24 -13.64 -14.89
C ASP A 131 -5.58 -12.98 -15.21
N SER A 132 -6.63 -13.30 -14.45
CA SER A 132 -7.98 -12.75 -14.62
C SER A 132 -8.68 -12.51 -13.30
N THR A 133 -9.40 -11.39 -13.22
CA THR A 133 -10.28 -11.06 -12.08
C THR A 133 -11.41 -12.08 -11.90
N ASP A 134 -11.81 -12.77 -12.97
CA ASP A 134 -12.84 -13.82 -12.93
C ASP A 134 -12.39 -15.03 -12.08
N TYR A 135 -11.09 -15.23 -11.94
CA TYR A 135 -10.53 -16.32 -11.14
C TYR A 135 -10.58 -16.05 -9.64
N LEU A 136 -10.65 -14.78 -9.20
CA LEU A 136 -10.54 -14.41 -7.78
C LEU A 136 -11.51 -15.17 -6.85
N PRO A 137 -12.83 -15.23 -7.13
CA PRO A 137 -13.77 -15.91 -6.23
C PRO A 137 -13.53 -17.42 -6.17
N ARG A 138 -13.20 -18.03 -7.32
CA ARG A 138 -12.99 -19.47 -7.44
C ARG A 138 -11.67 -19.90 -6.83
N ALA A 139 -10.59 -19.15 -7.07
CA ALA A 139 -9.28 -19.36 -6.46
C ALA A 139 -9.35 -19.22 -4.93
N ALA A 140 -10.06 -18.21 -4.41
CA ALA A 140 -10.26 -18.03 -2.98
C ALA A 140 -11.01 -19.22 -2.34
N LEU A 141 -12.02 -19.75 -3.04
CA LEU A 141 -12.78 -20.92 -2.57
C LEU A 141 -11.93 -22.20 -2.59
N LEU A 142 -11.22 -22.48 -3.68
CA LEU A 142 -10.38 -23.68 -3.80
C LEU A 142 -9.15 -23.62 -2.87
N GLY A 143 -8.67 -22.42 -2.60
CA GLY A 143 -7.61 -22.07 -1.66
C GLY A 143 -8.08 -21.77 -0.24
N ALA A 144 -9.35 -22.03 0.11
CA ALA A 144 -9.89 -21.70 1.45
C ALA A 144 -9.03 -22.19 2.63
N PRO A 145 -8.39 -23.38 2.60
CA PRO A 145 -7.49 -23.81 3.67
C PRO A 145 -6.26 -22.92 3.88
N LEU A 146 -5.87 -22.11 2.89
CA LEU A 146 -4.79 -21.13 3.00
C LEU A 146 -5.21 -19.89 3.80
N ASN A 147 -6.52 -19.72 4.02
CA ASN A 147 -7.14 -18.50 4.54
C ASN A 147 -6.66 -17.23 3.80
N PRO A 148 -6.84 -17.18 2.47
CA PRO A 148 -6.29 -16.08 1.68
C PRO A 148 -7.05 -14.78 1.93
N THR A 149 -6.32 -13.66 1.90
CA THR A 149 -6.86 -12.31 1.93
C THR A 149 -6.67 -11.64 0.57
N ARG A 150 -7.67 -10.92 0.09
CA ARG A 150 -7.58 -10.20 -1.19
C ARG A 150 -6.62 -9.02 -1.09
N ASN A 151 -5.74 -8.87 -2.07
CA ASN A 151 -5.03 -7.62 -2.30
C ASN A 151 -5.97 -6.66 -3.07
N PRO A 152 -6.36 -5.49 -2.51
CA PRO A 152 -7.31 -4.60 -3.18
C PRO A 152 -6.74 -3.92 -4.43
N ASP A 153 -5.41 -3.81 -4.52
CA ASP A 153 -4.72 -3.06 -5.57
C ASP A 153 -4.28 -3.96 -6.75
N GLU A 154 -4.37 -5.28 -6.60
CA GLU A 154 -3.89 -6.27 -7.58
C GLU A 154 -4.93 -7.39 -7.82
N ILE A 155 -4.76 -8.15 -8.91
CA ILE A 155 -5.53 -9.38 -9.15
C ILE A 155 -4.89 -10.55 -8.36
N ALA A 156 -4.84 -10.42 -7.03
CA ALA A 156 -4.05 -11.31 -6.20
C ALA A 156 -4.68 -11.70 -4.86
N LEU A 157 -4.25 -12.86 -4.36
CA LEU A 157 -4.59 -13.42 -3.06
C LEU A 157 -3.33 -13.61 -2.21
N ARG A 158 -3.33 -13.08 -0.98
CA ARG A 158 -2.22 -13.22 -0.03
C ARG A 158 -2.52 -14.28 1.01
N PHE A 159 -1.52 -15.08 1.37
CA PHE A 159 -1.66 -16.13 2.38
C PHE A 159 -0.34 -16.36 3.10
N ARG A 160 -0.40 -17.05 4.24
CA ARG A 160 0.77 -17.34 5.07
C ARG A 160 1.14 -18.81 5.04
N VAL A 161 2.43 -19.09 4.96
CA VAL A 161 2.98 -20.45 5.03
C VAL A 161 4.01 -20.54 6.15
N SER A 162 3.96 -21.61 6.94
CA SER A 162 4.94 -21.84 8.01
C SER A 162 5.61 -23.21 7.87
N SER A 163 6.92 -23.26 8.12
CA SER A 163 7.70 -24.50 8.15
C SER A 163 7.59 -25.26 9.47
N GLY A 164 6.99 -24.67 10.50
CA GLY A 164 6.96 -25.20 11.86
C GLY A 164 5.68 -24.84 12.63
N VAL A 165 5.81 -24.63 13.94
CA VAL A 165 4.68 -24.19 14.79
C VAL A 165 4.47 -22.69 14.57
N GLY A 166 3.26 -22.25 14.24
CA GLY A 166 2.95 -20.84 14.01
C GLY A 166 1.63 -20.63 13.29
N TYR A 167 1.40 -19.38 12.85
CA TYR A 167 0.26 -19.01 12.03
C TYR A 167 0.59 -19.17 10.55
N GLY A 168 -0.06 -20.11 9.89
CA GLY A 168 0.14 -20.38 8.46
C GLY A 168 -0.12 -21.83 8.13
N THR A 169 -0.41 -22.09 6.87
CA THR A 169 -0.56 -23.44 6.33
C THR A 169 0.83 -24.07 6.15
N SER A 170 0.93 -25.40 6.23
CA SER A 170 2.19 -26.07 5.91
C SER A 170 2.51 -25.96 4.41
N PRO A 171 3.79 -26.10 4.00
CA PRO A 171 4.16 -25.94 2.59
C PRO A 171 3.51 -26.99 1.70
N GLY A 172 3.37 -28.21 2.19
CA GLY A 172 2.66 -29.28 1.49
C GLY A 172 1.15 -29.07 1.42
N MET A 173 0.55 -28.36 2.38
CA MET A 173 -0.86 -27.98 2.29
C MET A 173 -1.05 -26.81 1.32
N ALA A 174 -0.14 -25.83 1.33
CA ALA A 174 -0.08 -24.75 0.35
C ALA A 174 -0.03 -25.29 -1.08
N ARG A 175 0.95 -26.15 -1.36
CA ARG A 175 1.12 -26.79 -2.66
C ARG A 175 -0.14 -27.51 -3.15
N ARG A 176 -0.80 -28.30 -2.29
CA ARG A 176 -2.04 -29.03 -2.64
C ARG A 176 -3.22 -28.11 -2.94
N CYS A 177 -3.26 -26.92 -2.36
CA CYS A 177 -4.29 -25.94 -2.71
C CYS A 177 -3.98 -25.27 -4.04
N LEU A 178 -2.72 -24.93 -4.30
CA LEU A 178 -2.29 -24.39 -5.59
C LEU A 178 -2.53 -25.40 -6.73
N GLU A 179 -2.24 -26.67 -6.51
CA GLU A 179 -2.53 -27.77 -7.46
C GLU A 179 -4.01 -27.86 -7.79
N ARG A 180 -4.88 -27.66 -6.80
CA ARG A 180 -6.33 -27.64 -7.01
C ARG A 180 -6.80 -26.43 -7.81
N ILE A 181 -6.18 -25.27 -7.57
CA ILE A 181 -6.49 -24.03 -8.30
C ILE A 181 -6.08 -24.19 -9.76
N GLU A 182 -4.84 -24.60 -10.02
CA GLU A 182 -4.31 -24.82 -11.37
C GLU A 182 -5.09 -25.93 -12.11
N GLY A 183 -5.43 -27.02 -11.42
CA GLY A 183 -6.24 -28.10 -11.98
C GLY A 183 -7.69 -27.71 -12.33
N ASP A 184 -8.20 -26.58 -11.82
CA ASP A 184 -9.49 -26.00 -12.20
C ASP A 184 -9.39 -25.08 -13.44
N GLY A 185 -8.20 -25.00 -14.05
CA GLY A 185 -7.92 -24.15 -15.22
C GLY A 185 -7.67 -22.69 -14.88
N ILE A 186 -7.39 -22.37 -13.60
CA ILE A 186 -7.01 -21.04 -13.16
C ILE A 186 -5.51 -20.86 -13.37
N THR A 187 -5.13 -19.78 -14.05
CA THR A 187 -3.74 -19.46 -14.37
C THR A 187 -3.26 -18.23 -13.59
N GLY A 188 -1.95 -18.15 -13.40
CA GLY A 188 -1.30 -17.13 -12.61
C GLY A 188 0.05 -17.61 -12.07
N ARG A 189 0.51 -16.98 -10.99
CA ARG A 189 1.85 -17.23 -10.42
C ARG A 189 1.84 -17.14 -8.91
N ALA A 190 2.57 -18.04 -8.25
CA ALA A 190 2.81 -17.97 -6.81
C ALA A 190 4.19 -17.37 -6.53
N SER A 191 4.28 -16.45 -5.58
CA SER A 191 5.52 -15.82 -5.16
C SER A 191 5.62 -15.71 -3.63
N VAL A 192 6.86 -15.63 -3.14
CA VAL A 192 7.15 -15.32 -1.73
C VAL A 192 7.50 -13.84 -1.65
N LEU A 193 6.63 -13.05 -1.02
CA LEU A 193 6.83 -11.61 -0.83
C LEU A 193 7.85 -11.32 0.26
N ASN A 194 7.76 -12.06 1.36
CA ASN A 194 8.64 -11.88 2.50
C ASN A 194 8.92 -13.20 3.21
N VAL A 195 10.12 -13.29 3.78
CA VAL A 195 10.61 -14.43 4.56
C VAL A 195 10.99 -13.95 5.94
N LEU A 196 10.47 -14.61 6.98
CA LEU A 196 10.97 -14.48 8.33
C LEU A 196 11.80 -15.72 8.69
N SER A 197 13.05 -15.46 9.03
CA SER A 197 13.98 -16.43 9.62
C SER A 197 14.22 -16.05 11.08
N ASP A 198 14.49 -17.02 11.94
CA ASP A 198 14.73 -16.82 13.38
C ASP A 198 13.57 -16.21 14.19
N THR A 199 12.33 -16.57 13.86
CA THR A 199 11.17 -16.23 14.70
C THR A 199 10.87 -17.33 15.73
N GLY A 200 10.65 -16.92 16.98
CA GLY A 200 10.12 -17.75 18.05
C GLY A 200 8.68 -17.35 18.36
N ASN A 201 7.84 -18.31 18.74
CA ASN A 201 6.49 -18.03 19.21
C ASN A 201 6.52 -17.59 20.67
N GLU A 202 5.69 -16.62 21.04
CA GLU A 202 5.37 -16.34 22.44
C GLU A 202 4.04 -17.01 22.79
N ALA A 203 4.10 -18.12 23.55
CA ALA A 203 2.95 -18.98 23.84
C ALA A 203 2.26 -19.49 22.56
N THR A 204 0.98 -19.18 22.33
CA THR A 204 0.24 -19.56 21.10
C THR A 204 0.34 -18.51 19.99
N LEU A 205 0.96 -17.37 20.25
CA LEU A 205 1.06 -16.27 19.30
C LEU A 205 2.30 -16.47 18.42
N GLY A 206 2.05 -16.78 17.14
CA GLY A 206 3.06 -16.73 16.10
C GLY A 206 3.43 -15.30 15.68
N PRO A 207 4.42 -15.15 14.79
CA PRO A 207 4.91 -13.84 14.37
C PRO A 207 3.81 -13.01 13.69
N VAL A 208 3.79 -11.71 14.02
CA VAL A 208 2.92 -10.71 13.39
C VAL A 208 3.67 -10.06 12.24
N TRP A 209 3.11 -10.13 11.04
CA TRP A 209 3.66 -9.43 9.88
C TRP A 209 3.32 -7.95 9.98
N ARG A 210 4.33 -7.09 9.82
CA ARG A 210 4.11 -5.65 9.65
C ARG A 210 4.59 -5.22 8.29
N ILE A 211 3.67 -4.90 7.38
CA ILE A 211 3.98 -4.24 6.11
C ILE A 211 3.62 -2.77 6.26
N ALA A 212 4.58 -1.87 5.98
CA ALA A 212 4.40 -0.42 6.08
C ALA A 212 3.80 0.04 7.44
N GLY A 213 4.14 -0.64 8.54
CA GLY A 213 3.66 -0.32 9.88
C GLY A 213 2.26 -0.86 10.23
N ARG A 214 1.56 -1.54 9.33
CA ARG A 214 0.26 -2.18 9.58
C ARG A 214 0.40 -3.68 9.76
N SER A 215 -0.39 -4.25 10.68
CA SER A 215 -0.41 -5.70 10.90
C SER A 215 -1.17 -6.37 9.76
N VAL A 216 -0.60 -7.45 9.21
CA VAL A 216 -1.17 -8.25 8.11
C VAL A 216 -1.32 -9.70 8.56
#